data_AF-A0A7V3PMS5-F1
#
_entry.id   AF-A0A7V3PMS5-F1
#
_cell.length_a   1.000
_cell.length_b   1.000
_cell.length_c   1.000
_cell.angle_alpha   90.00
_cell.angle_beta   90.00
_cell.angle_gamma   90.00
#
_symmetry.space_group_name_H-M   'P 1'
#
loop_
_entity.id
_entity.type
_entity.pdbx_description
1 polymer ?
#
loop_
_entity_poly.entity_id
_entity_poly.type
_entity_poly.pdbx_seq_one_letter_code
_entity_poly.pdbx_strand_id
1 'polypeptide(L)' 'MTKIEKEIDKLTSDQQVKLVERLIHRIKLMKKGHKRELDWKKLYGLGKGLWNNENVQEYVNRSRQDRL' A
#
# COMPACT_ATOMS: atom_id res chain seq x y z
N MET A 1 27.04 5.66 -26.51
CA MET A 1 26.71 6.12 -25.14
C MET A 1 25.50 7.03 -25.16
N THR A 2 24.48 6.69 -24.39
CA THR A 2 23.30 7.54 -24.19
C THR A 2 23.65 8.78 -23.35
N LYS A 3 22.88 9.86 -23.45
CA LYS A 3 23.09 11.08 -22.67
C LYS A 3 23.10 10.80 -21.15
N ILE A 4 22.34 9.79 -20.71
CA ILE A 4 22.25 9.38 -19.31
C ILE A 4 23.55 8.73 -18.82
N GLU A 5 24.13 7.82 -19.60
CA GLU A 5 25.42 7.21 -19.28
C GLU A 5 26.52 8.26 -19.10
N LYS A 6 26.59 9.24 -20.01
CA LYS A 6 27.56 10.34 -19.91
C LYS A 6 27.39 11.22 -18.67
N GLU A 7 26.18 11.34 -18.13
CA GLU A 7 25.93 12.10 -16.91
C GLU A 7 26.23 11.26 -15.65
N ILE A 8 26.04 9.94 -15.71
CA ILE A 8 26.41 9.02 -14.63
C ILE A 8 27.94 8.94 -14.48
N ASP A 9 28.68 8.93 -15.60
CA ASP A 9 30.14 8.86 -15.59
C ASP A 9 30.80 10.12 -15.00
N LYS A 10 30.08 11.25 -14.98
CA LYS A 10 30.54 12.49 -14.34
C LYS A 10 30.36 12.48 -12.81
N LEU A 11 29.60 11.53 -12.27
CA LEU A 11 29.36 11.41 -10.84
C LEU A 11 30.50 10.64 -10.18
N THR A 12 30.86 11.08 -8.97
CA THR A 12 31.71 10.29 -8.07
C THR A 12 30.99 9.01 -7.64
N SER A 13 31.75 7.98 -7.21
CA SER A 13 31.18 6.70 -6.74
C SER A 13 30.10 6.89 -5.66
N ASP A 14 30.31 7.78 -4.70
CA ASP A 14 29.33 8.09 -3.65
C ASP A 14 28.04 8.70 -4.20
N GLN A 15 28.15 9.57 -5.21
CA GLN A 15 26.99 10.16 -5.87
C GLN A 15 26.23 9.12 -6.70
N GLN A 16 26.92 8.16 -7.32
CA GLN A 16 26.28 7.06 -8.03
C GLN A 16 25.50 6.15 -7.07
N VAL A 17 26.07 5.81 -5.91
CA VAL A 17 25.38 5.04 -4.86
C VAL A 17 24.11 5.78 -4.40
N LYS A 18 24.22 7.08 -4.10
CA LYS A 18 23.09 7.91 -3.68
C LYS A 18 22.00 8.02 -4.76
N LEU A 19 22.39 8.02 -6.03
CA LEU A 19 21.45 7.99 -7.16
C LEU A 19 20.66 6.68 -7.19
N VAL A 20 21.35 5.54 -7.02
CA VAL A 20 20.71 4.21 -6.96
C VAL A 20 19.73 4.11 -5.80
N GLU A 21 20.09 4.59 -4.60
CA GLU A 21 19.18 4.61 -3.45
C GLU A 21 17.90 5.41 -3.72
N ARG A 22 18.04 6.59 -4.33
CA ARG A 22 16.90 7.44 -4.72
C ARG A 22 16.01 6.76 -5.75
N LEU A 23 16.59 6.04 -6.72
CA LEU A 23 15.83 5.28 -7.72
C LEU A 23 15.06 4.13 -7.07
N ILE A 24 15.70 3.36 -6.19
CA ILE A 24 15.04 2.30 -5.42
C ILE A 24 13.87 2.87 -4.60
N HIS A 25 14.08 4.01 -3.94
CA HIS A 25 13.04 4.67 -3.16
C HIS A 25 11.85 5.09 -4.04
N ARG A 26 12.11 5.72 -5.20
CA ARG A 26 11.07 6.11 -6.16
C ARG A 26 10.28 4.91 -6.68
N ILE A 27 10.96 3.82 -7.03
CA ILE A 27 10.30 2.58 -7.50
C ILE A 27 9.40 2.01 -6.39
N LYS A 28 9.88 1.99 -5.13
CA LYS A 28 9.07 1.55 -3.97
C LYS A 28 7.83 2.43 -3.78
N LEU A 29 7.96 3.75 -3.94
CA LEU A 29 6.82 4.68 -3.86
C LEU A 29 5.83 4.47 -5.02
N MET A 30 6.32 4.30 -6.24
CA MET A 30 5.46 4.02 -7.40
C MET A 30 4.71 2.70 -7.25
N LYS A 31 5.37 1.64 -6.75
CA LYS A 31 4.72 0.36 -6.42
C LYS A 31 3.68 0.50 -5.31
N LYS A 32 3.89 1.39 -4.32
CA LYS A 32 2.88 1.72 -3.31
C LYS A 32 1.71 2.52 -3.90
N GLY A 33 1.95 3.38 -4.88
CA GLY A 33 0.91 4.12 -5.62
C GLY A 33 0.04 3.22 -6.49
N HIS A 34 0.62 2.19 -7.13
CA HIS A 34 -0.11 1.23 -7.96
C HIS A 34 -0.89 0.18 -7.15
N LYS A 35 -0.67 0.07 -5.83
CA LYS A 35 -1.49 -0.75 -4.93
C LYS A 35 -2.70 -0.01 -4.32
N ARG A 36 -2.93 1.27 -4.69
CA ARG A 36 -4.07 2.07 -4.21
C ARG A 36 -5.24 2.14 -5.18
N GLU A 37 -5.44 1.10 -5.98
CA GLU A 37 -6.79 0.72 -6.41
C GLU A 37 -7.32 -0.42 -5.52
N LEU A 38 -7.05 -0.33 -4.20
CA LEU A 38 -7.89 -1.01 -3.22
C LEU A 38 -9.21 -0.25 -3.22
N ASP A 39 -10.09 -0.70 -4.11
CA ASP A 39 -11.47 -0.25 -4.20
C ASP A 39 -12.11 -0.46 -2.82
N TRP A 40 -12.18 0.61 -2.04
CA TRP A 40 -12.77 0.58 -0.71
C TRP A 40 -14.23 0.10 -0.75
N LYS A 41 -14.92 0.19 -1.91
CA LYS A 41 -16.23 -0.44 -2.09
C LYS A 41 -16.17 -1.97 -2.09
N LYS A 42 -15.13 -2.57 -2.68
CA LYS A 42 -14.90 -4.04 -2.60
C LYS A 42 -14.62 -4.48 -1.17
N LEU A 43 -13.81 -3.71 -0.43
CA LEU A 43 -13.54 -4.00 0.99
C LEU A 43 -14.80 -3.88 1.85
N TYR A 44 -15.63 -2.85 1.64
CA TYR A 44 -16.89 -2.68 2.37
C TYR A 44 -17.93 -3.77 2.04
N GLY A 45 -18.02 -4.18 0.77
CA GLY A 45 -18.89 -5.28 0.34
C GLY A 45 -18.47 -6.65 0.92
N LEU A 46 -17.17 -6.91 0.98
CA LEU A 46 -16.61 -8.12 1.61
C LEU A 46 -16.91 -8.17 3.11
N GLY A 47 -16.82 -7.03 3.79
CA GLY A 47 -17.20 -6.91 5.20
C GLY A 47 -18.66 -7.30 5.41
N LYS A 48 -19.59 -6.81 4.59
CA LYS A 48 -21.03 -7.09 4.73
C LYS A 48 -21.40 -8.55 4.46
N GLY A 49 -20.67 -9.25 3.59
CA GLY A 49 -20.94 -10.65 3.24
C GLY A 49 -20.39 -11.67 4.25
N LEU A 50 -19.47 -11.26 5.13
CA LEU A 50 -18.90 -12.11 6.18
C LEU A 50 -19.82 -12.24 7.41
N TRP A 51 -20.69 -11.27 7.65
CA TRP A 51 -21.78 -11.37 8.61
C TRP A 51 -22.95 -11.98 7.85
N ASN A 52 -23.47 -13.14 8.28
CA ASN A 52 -24.58 -13.86 7.64
C ASN A 52 -25.90 -13.07 7.69
N ASN A 53 -25.94 -11.88 7.08
CA ASN A 53 -26.95 -10.84 7.30
C ASN A 53 -27.15 -10.39 8.76
N GLU A 54 -26.25 -10.75 9.68
CA GLU A 54 -26.34 -10.25 11.06
C GLU A 54 -26.15 -8.73 11.09
N ASN A 55 -27.12 -8.03 11.66
CA ASN A 55 -27.01 -6.59 11.84
C ASN A 55 -25.88 -6.34 12.85
N VAL A 56 -24.96 -5.42 12.56
CA VAL A 56 -23.85 -5.06 13.45
C VAL A 56 -24.34 -4.75 14.87
N GLN A 57 -25.54 -4.19 15.01
CA GLN A 57 -26.19 -3.96 16.30
C GLN A 57 -26.52 -5.25 17.07
N GLU A 58 -27.02 -6.28 16.39
CA GLU A 58 -27.37 -7.56 17.01
C GLU A 58 -26.13 -8.29 17.53
N TYR A 59 -25.02 -8.26 16.78
CA TYR A 59 -23.75 -8.84 17.23
C TYR A 59 -23.21 -8.14 18.50
N VAL A 60 -23.26 -6.81 18.54
CA VAL A 60 -22.85 -6.03 19.71
C VAL A 60 -23.77 -6.30 20.90
N ASN A 61 -25.07 -6.44 20.68
CA ASN A 61 -26.02 -6.74 21.73
C ASN A 61 -25.82 -8.13 22.33
N ARG A 62 -25.60 -9.17 21.49
CA ARG A 62 -25.26 -10.52 21.96
C ARG A 62 -23.94 -10.55 22.72
N SER A 63 -22.91 -9.87 22.22
CA SER A 63 -21.61 -9.75 22.90
C SER A 63 -21.67 -9.02 24.24
N ARG A 64 -22.71 -8.23 24.49
CA ARG A 64 -22.98 -7.59 25.80
C ARG A 64 -23.75 -8.51 26.74
N GLN A 65 -24.63 -9.35 26.21
CA GLN A 65 -25.35 -10.35 27.00
C GLN A 65 -24.43 -11.49 27.46
N ASP A 66 -23.48 -11.92 26.64
CA ASP A 66 -22.49 -12.96 27.02
C ASP A 66 -21.47 -12.49 28.08
N ARG A 67 -21.49 -11.20 28.45
CA ARG A 67 -20.60 -10.62 29.48
C ARG A 67 -21.30 -10.41 30.83
N LEU A 68 -22.57 -10.80 30.95
CA LEU A 68 -23.36 -10.81 32.17
C LEU A 68 -23.60 -12.25 32.62
#